data_AF-A0A0L8GT75-F1
#
_entry.id   AF-A0A0L8GT75-F1
#
_cell.length_a   1.000
_cell.length_b   1.000
_cell.length_c   1.000
_cell.angle_alpha   90.00
_cell.angle_beta   90.00
_cell.angle_gamma   90.00
#
_symmetry.space_group_name_H-M   'P 1'
#
loop_
_entity.id
_entity.type
_entity.pdbx_description
1 polymer ?
#
loop_
_entity_poly.entity_id
_entity_poly.type
_entity_poly.pdbx_seq_one_letter_code
_entity_poly.pdbx_strand_id
1 'polypeptide(L)' 'ENRVLLFSTEKNMRLLQFSSDWFCDGTFKVVPEPFYQLYSIDCLVSKRTIPWVFILLLK' A
#
# COMPACT_ATOMS: atom_id res chain seq x y z
N GLU A 1 -19.02 -8.14 -0.34
CA GLU A 1 -18.37 -6.82 -0.14
C GLU A 1 -16.87 -7.01 -0.14
N ASN A 2 -16.12 -6.27 -0.95
CA ASN A 2 -14.66 -6.35 -1.01
C ASN A 2 -14.07 -5.47 0.10
N ARG A 3 -13.76 -6.09 1.25
CA ARG A 3 -13.15 -5.40 2.38
C ARG A 3 -11.63 -5.46 2.27
N VAL A 4 -10.97 -4.37 2.64
CA VAL A 4 -9.51 -4.30 2.75
C VAL A 4 -9.13 -3.76 4.13
N LEU A 5 -7.96 -4.16 4.64
CA LEU A 5 -7.35 -3.54 5.81
C LEU A 5 -6.17 -2.69 5.35
N LEU A 6 -6.26 -1.39 5.58
CA LEU A 6 -5.23 -0.42 5.21
C LEU A 6 -4.40 -0.03 6.43
N PHE A 7 -3.09 -0.07 6.29
CA PHE A 7 -2.12 0.36 7.28
C PHE A 7 -1.33 1.54 6.72
N SER A 8 -1.49 2.70 7.33
CA SER A 8 -0.72 3.90 7.03
C SER A 8 -0.78 4.87 8.21
N THR A 9 0.00 5.94 8.14
CA THR A 9 -0.11 7.08 9.07
C THR A 9 -0.82 8.24 8.37
N GLU A 10 -1.44 9.15 9.11
CA GLU A 10 -2.00 10.37 8.51
C GLU A 10 -0.96 11.16 7.72
N LYS A 11 0.28 11.20 8.22
CA LYS A 11 1.39 11.87 7.53
C LYS A 11 1.65 11.24 6.17
N ASN A 12 1.74 9.91 6.10
CA ASN A 12 1.95 9.19 4.84
C ASN A 12 0.79 9.45 3.88
N MET A 13 -0.46 9.45 4.35
CA MET A 13 -1.63 9.73 3.51
C MET A 13 -1.61 11.16 2.96
N ARG A 14 -1.23 12.16 3.78
CA ARG A 14 -1.06 13.54 3.31
C ARG A 14 0.06 13.63 2.28
N LEU A 15 1.19 12.97 2.51
CA LEU A 15 2.30 12.97 1.55
C LEU A 15 1.91 12.28 0.24
N LEU A 16 1.15 11.16 0.32
CA LEU A 16 0.60 10.44 -0.84
C LEU A 16 -0.26 11.37 -1.70
N GLN A 17 -1.14 12.16 -1.08
CA GLN A 17 -2.00 13.14 -1.75
C GLN A 17 -1.22 14.16 -2.60
N PHE A 18 -0.03 14.57 -2.16
CA PHE A 18 0.80 15.56 -2.87
C PHE A 18 1.85 14.92 -3.79
N SER A 19 1.92 13.59 -3.84
CA SER A 19 2.86 12.90 -4.74
C SER A 19 2.33 12.88 -6.17
N SER A 20 3.21 13.19 -7.13
CA SER A 20 2.91 13.12 -8.56
C SER A 20 2.87 11.70 -9.10
N ASP A 21 3.59 10.78 -8.45
CA ASP A 21 3.87 9.44 -8.96
C ASP A 21 3.54 8.40 -7.89
N TRP A 22 2.54 7.58 -8.19
CA TRP A 22 2.13 6.46 -7.34
C TRP A 22 2.52 5.16 -8.05
N PHE A 23 3.18 4.29 -7.30
CA PHE A 23 3.49 2.93 -7.71
C PHE A 23 2.69 2.01 -6.83
N CYS A 24 2.32 0.85 -7.38
CA CYS A 24 1.63 -0.14 -6.59
C CYS A 24 2.23 -1.52 -6.83
N ASP A 25 2.47 -2.25 -5.74
CA ASP A 25 3.13 -3.54 -5.78
C ASP A 25 2.25 -4.64 -5.15
N GLY A 26 2.03 -5.71 -5.92
CA GLY A 26 1.28 -6.90 -5.55
C GLY A 26 2.16 -8.16 -5.48
N THR A 27 3.46 -8.04 -5.22
CA THR A 27 4.38 -9.18 -5.22
C THR A 27 4.16 -10.13 -4.02
N PHE A 28 3.66 -9.62 -2.89
CA PHE A 28 3.52 -10.40 -1.64
C PHE A 28 2.21 -11.20 -1.54
N LYS A 29 2.23 -12.43 -2.09
CA LYS A 29 1.09 -13.38 -2.03
C LYS A 29 1.03 -14.22 -0.75
N VAL A 30 2.12 -14.33 -0.01
CA VAL A 30 2.16 -15.10 1.25
C VAL A 30 1.66 -14.22 2.38
N VAL A 31 0.38 -14.38 2.72
CA VAL A 31 -0.30 -13.68 3.82
C VAL A 31 -1.14 -14.68 4.62
N PRO A 32 -1.42 -14.40 5.91
CA PRO A 32 -2.32 -15.24 6.68
C PRO A 32 -3.75 -15.16 6.16
N GLU A 33 -4.51 -16.25 6.30
CA GLU A 33 -5.97 -16.22 6.17
C GLU A 33 -6.57 -15.19 7.12
N PRO A 34 -7.66 -14.49 6.74
CA PRO A 34 -8.47 -14.66 5.52
C PRO A 34 -8.01 -13.85 4.28
N PHE A 35 -6.78 -13.34 4.28
CA PHE A 35 -6.28 -12.50 3.19
C PHE A 35 -5.64 -13.34 2.08
N TYR A 36 -5.63 -12.83 0.85
CA TYR A 36 -4.94 -13.47 -0.28
C TYR A 36 -3.74 -12.67 -0.81
N GLN A 37 -3.61 -11.41 -0.40
CA GLN A 37 -2.58 -10.51 -0.92
C GLN A 37 -2.24 -9.43 0.11
N LEU A 38 -0.94 -9.16 0.26
CA LEU A 38 -0.44 -7.89 0.78
C LEU A 38 -0.06 -7.03 -0.42
N TYR A 39 -0.69 -5.86 -0.52
CA TYR A 39 -0.48 -4.88 -1.56
C TYR A 39 0.15 -3.63 -0.94
N SER A 40 1.05 -2.96 -1.65
CA SER A 40 1.58 -1.66 -1.22
C SER A 40 1.30 -0.57 -2.24
N ILE A 41 1.14 0.65 -1.73
CA ILE A 41 1.20 1.87 -2.53
C ILE A 41 2.45 2.62 -2.10
N ASP A 42 3.28 2.90 -3.09
CA ASP A 42 4.60 3.49 -2.92
C ASP A 42 4.68 4.82 -3.67
N CYS A 43 5.47 5.75 -3.14
CA CYS A 43 5.73 7.04 -3.78
C CYS A 43 7.21 7.22 -4.11
N LEU A 44 7.48 7.99 -5.17
CA LEU A 44 8.84 8.40 -5.49
C LEU A 44 9.26 9.57 -4.60
N VAL A 45 10.30 9.35 -3.80
CA VAL A 45 10.90 10.37 -2.93
C VAL A 45 12.39 10.40 -3.19
N SER A 46 12.90 11.52 -3.71
CA SER A 46 14.32 11.69 -4.01
C SER A 46 14.91 10.50 -4.80
N LYS A 47 14.21 10.09 -5.86
CA LYS A 47 14.54 8.94 -6.74
C LYS A 47 14.50 7.55 -6.07
N ARG A 48 13.83 7.42 -4.94
CA ARG A 48 13.60 6.13 -4.26
C ARG A 48 12.11 5.87 -4.11
N THR A 49 11.70 4.64 -4.39
CA THR A 49 10.33 4.18 -4.17
C THR A 49 10.18 3.78 -2.70
N ILE A 50 9.28 4.46 -1.98
CA ILE A 50 9.06 4.23 -0.56
C ILE A 50 7.61 3.79 -0.35
N PRO A 51 7.37 2.61 0.27
CA PRO A 51 6.02 2.15 0.57
C PRO A 51 5.43 2.99 1.70
N TRP A 52 4.29 3.63 1.42
CA TRP A 52 3.61 4.51 2.37
C TRP A 52 2.29 3.95 2.87
N VAL A 53 1.71 3.04 2.10
CA VAL A 53 0.46 2.37 2.43
C VAL A 53 0.64 0.88 2.22
N PHE A 54 0.23 0.08 3.19
CA PHE A 54 0.12 -1.37 3.06
C PHE A 54 -1.34 -1.76 3.17
N ILE A 55 -1.78 -2.71 2.35
CA ILE A 55 -3.18 -3.09 2.22
C ILE A 55 -3.27 -4.62 2.20
N LEU A 56 -3.99 -5.20 3.15
CA LEU A 56 -4.36 -6.61 3.11
C LEU A 56 -5.69 -6.75 2.37
N LEU A 57 -5.71 -7.54 1.29
CA LEU A 57 -6.89 -7.82 0.49
C LEU A 57 -7.56 -9.10 1.00
N LEU A 58 -8.82 -8.98 1.42
CA LEU A 58 -9.64 -10.10 1.87
C LEU A 58 -10.08 -10.94 0.65
N LYS A 59 -10.11 -12.27 0.81
CA LYS A 59 -10.64 -13.19 -0.20
C LYS A 59 -12.07 -12.89 -0.61
#